data_AF-A0A4V4H1C5-F1
#
_entry.id   AF-A0A4V4H1C5-F1
#
_cell.length_a   1.000
_cell.length_b   1.000
_cell.length_c   1.000
_cell.angle_alpha   90.00
_cell.angle_beta   90.00
_cell.angle_gamma   90.00
#
_symmetry.space_group_name_H-M   'P 1'
#
loop_
_entity.id
_entity.type
_entity.pdbx_description
1 polymer ?
#
loop_
_entity_poly.entity_id
_entity_poly.type
_entity_poly.pdbx_seq_one_letter_code
_entity_poly.pdbx_strand_id
1 'polypeptide(L)'
;MKSLIVLISTFFITTISFCQQSDPAAKKVLDAVSAKFKTFKSVQATFTLRNEDSKGTLLGSKKGTASLKGSRYRVSVAGTGQEIFCDGANIWTYDKSANEVTITKPDPSTNTITMQKLFSNFYDKDFLYKLNGDKIVNKKAVQEIEMTPVDKTKPFHKVYLLIDKQSKTIYSTRILDKTGNVMVYTVNTMNGSVNLPDNLFVFDKNKYPGVEVIDLR
;
A
#
# COMPACT_ATOMS: atom_id res chain seq x y z
N MET A 1 -53.25 56.76 3.08
CA MET A 1 -53.50 55.30 2.94
C MET A 1 -52.88 54.89 1.61
N LYS A 2 -51.80 54.12 1.51
CA LYS A 2 -51.58 52.74 2.00
C LYS A 2 -50.06 52.49 2.04
N SER A 3 -49.53 52.01 3.16
CA SER A 3 -48.13 51.58 3.27
C SER A 3 -47.98 50.17 2.68
N LEU A 4 -47.06 49.98 1.74
CA LEU A 4 -46.72 48.68 1.16
C LEU A 4 -45.50 48.11 1.91
N ILE A 5 -45.75 47.20 2.85
CA ILE A 5 -44.69 46.44 3.52
C ILE A 5 -44.39 45.23 2.64
N VAL A 6 -43.25 45.24 1.95
CA VAL A 6 -42.73 44.08 1.24
C VAL A 6 -41.93 43.24 2.23
N LEU A 7 -42.49 42.09 2.61
CA LEU A 7 -41.86 41.11 3.48
C LEU A 7 -40.83 40.30 2.66
N ILE A 8 -39.54 40.63 2.81
CA ILE A 8 -38.44 39.86 2.23
C ILE A 8 -38.23 38.62 3.10
N SER A 9 -38.71 37.47 2.65
CA SER A 9 -38.42 36.17 3.26
C SER A 9 -37.04 35.70 2.78
N THR A 10 -36.01 35.84 3.63
CA THR A 10 -34.67 35.34 3.37
C THR A 10 -34.65 33.82 3.56
N PHE A 11 -34.76 33.06 2.48
CA PHE A 11 -34.61 31.62 2.47
C PHE A 11 -33.13 31.26 2.67
N PHE A 12 -32.74 30.91 3.90
CA PHE A 12 -31.42 30.37 4.21
C PHE A 12 -31.30 28.97 3.57
N ILE A 13 -30.68 28.88 2.40
CA ILE A 13 -30.25 27.60 1.83
C ILE A 13 -29.04 27.16 2.64
N THR A 14 -29.26 26.35 3.69
CA THR A 14 -28.18 25.60 4.33
C THR A 14 -27.65 24.60 3.31
N THR A 15 -26.54 24.93 2.66
CA THR A 15 -25.77 23.95 1.89
C THR A 15 -25.26 22.91 2.87
N ILE A 16 -25.95 21.77 2.95
CA ILE A 16 -25.44 20.59 3.65
C ILE A 16 -24.22 20.14 2.82
N SER A 17 -23.04 20.60 3.23
CA SER A 17 -21.79 20.04 2.74
C SER A 17 -21.77 18.58 3.19
N PHE A 18 -22.15 17.67 2.30
CA PHE A 18 -21.88 16.26 2.49
C PHE A 18 -20.36 16.09 2.51
N CYS A 19 -19.78 16.15 3.70
CA CYS A 19 -18.45 15.64 3.92
C CYS A 19 -18.49 14.18 3.45
N GLN A 20 -17.66 13.81 2.47
CA GLN A 20 -17.53 12.41 2.06
C GLN A 20 -16.97 11.63 3.25
N GLN A 21 -17.85 11.11 4.10
CA GLN A 21 -17.47 10.27 5.21
C GLN A 21 -17.16 8.87 4.69
N SER A 22 -16.10 8.29 5.23
CA SER A 22 -15.72 6.93 4.91
C SER A 22 -16.78 5.92 5.36
N ASP A 23 -16.95 4.86 4.58
CA ASP A 23 -17.93 3.80 4.82
C ASP A 23 -17.57 2.96 6.07
N PRO A 24 -18.45 2.90 7.10
CA PRO A 24 -18.21 2.10 8.29
C PRO A 24 -18.01 0.61 8.03
N ALA A 25 -18.65 0.06 6.99
CA ALA A 25 -18.49 -1.35 6.63
C ALA A 25 -17.09 -1.63 6.06
N ALA A 26 -16.57 -0.72 5.22
CA ALA A 26 -15.19 -0.78 4.76
C ALA A 26 -14.20 -0.64 5.93
N LYS A 27 -14.46 0.28 6.87
CA LYS A 27 -13.64 0.43 8.07
C LYS A 27 -13.50 -0.89 8.82
N LYS A 28 -14.62 -1.57 9.07
CA LYS A 28 -14.63 -2.86 9.79
C LYS A 28 -13.75 -3.91 9.11
N VAL A 29 -13.74 -3.96 7.77
CA VAL A 29 -12.87 -4.88 7.01
C VAL A 29 -11.40 -4.49 7.16
N LEU A 30 -11.06 -3.20 6.99
CA LEU A 30 -9.69 -2.70 7.13
C LEU A 30 -9.14 -2.86 8.56
N ASP A 31 -9.97 -2.62 9.58
CA ASP A 31 -9.64 -2.81 10.99
C ASP A 31 -9.34 -4.30 11.27
N ALA A 32 -10.15 -5.21 10.72
CA ALA A 32 -9.93 -6.66 10.85
C ALA A 32 -8.62 -7.12 10.19
N VAL A 33 -8.28 -6.55 9.02
CA VAL A 33 -7.00 -6.79 8.34
C VAL A 33 -5.85 -6.31 9.21
N SER A 34 -5.91 -5.07 9.71
CA SER A 34 -4.87 -4.53 10.59
C SER A 34 -4.69 -5.37 11.86
N ALA A 35 -5.80 -5.74 12.51
CA ALA A 35 -5.78 -6.59 13.69
C ALA A 35 -5.13 -7.95 13.39
N LYS A 36 -5.47 -8.58 12.25
CA LYS A 36 -4.86 -9.83 11.81
C LYS A 36 -3.36 -9.68 11.61
N PHE A 37 -2.92 -8.65 10.90
CA PHE A 37 -1.49 -8.43 10.64
C PHE A 37 -0.68 -8.20 11.91
N LYS A 38 -1.24 -7.51 12.92
CA LYS A 38 -0.61 -7.31 14.24
C LYS A 38 -0.38 -8.61 15.01
N THR A 39 -1.06 -9.71 14.66
CA THR A 39 -0.83 -11.03 15.28
C THR A 39 0.44 -11.72 14.76
N PHE A 40 0.96 -11.31 13.61
CA PHE A 40 2.14 -11.93 13.02
C PHE A 40 3.42 -11.41 13.65
N LYS A 41 4.25 -12.31 14.18
CA LYS A 41 5.60 -11.96 14.66
C LYS A 41 6.52 -11.62 13.49
N SER A 42 6.36 -12.35 12.39
CA SER A 42 7.08 -12.15 11.14
C SER A 42 6.24 -12.71 9.99
N VAL A 43 6.45 -12.15 8.80
CA VAL A 43 5.74 -12.54 7.59
C VAL A 43 6.76 -12.81 6.50
N GLN A 44 6.60 -13.91 5.78
CA GLN A 44 7.22 -14.10 4.47
C GLN A 44 6.12 -14.29 3.43
N ALA A 45 6.22 -13.57 2.32
CA ALA A 45 5.25 -13.62 1.25
C ALA A 45 5.94 -13.64 -0.11
N THR A 46 5.36 -14.35 -1.07
CA THR A 46 5.72 -14.17 -2.48
C THR A 46 4.68 -13.28 -3.14
N PHE A 47 5.12 -12.43 -4.07
CA PHE A 47 4.25 -11.49 -4.75
C PHE A 47 4.50 -11.44 -6.25
N THR A 48 3.50 -10.94 -6.96
CA THR A 48 3.58 -10.55 -8.36
C THR A 48 3.25 -9.05 -8.45
N LEU A 49 4.12 -8.27 -9.07
CA LEU A 49 3.88 -6.88 -9.45
C LEU A 49 3.64 -6.82 -10.95
N ARG A 50 2.47 -6.35 -11.37
CA ARG A 50 2.15 -6.08 -12.78
C ARG A 50 2.01 -4.58 -13.00
N ASN A 51 2.54 -4.11 -14.12
CA ASN A 51 2.27 -2.78 -14.64
C ASN A 51 1.30 -2.92 -15.80
N GLU A 52 0.22 -2.16 -15.77
CA GLU A 52 -0.81 -2.11 -16.79
C GLU A 52 -1.00 -0.66 -17.27
N ASP A 53 -1.48 -0.48 -18.49
CA ASP A 53 -2.03 0.81 -18.91
C ASP A 53 -3.44 1.04 -18.33
N SER A 54 -4.03 2.20 -18.61
CA SER A 54 -5.37 2.57 -18.16
C SER A 54 -6.49 1.67 -18.72
N LYS A 55 -6.22 0.95 -19.81
CA LYS A 55 -7.14 -0.01 -20.45
C LYS A 55 -6.96 -1.44 -19.91
N GLY A 56 -5.98 -1.67 -19.03
CA GLY A 56 -5.67 -2.97 -18.45
C GLY A 56 -4.69 -3.81 -19.29
N THR A 57 -4.08 -3.25 -20.32
CA THR A 57 -3.04 -3.93 -21.12
C THR A 57 -1.82 -4.17 -20.26
N LEU A 58 -1.34 -5.41 -20.18
CA LEU A 58 -0.13 -5.75 -19.42
C LEU A 58 1.11 -5.18 -20.12
N LEU A 59 1.81 -4.27 -19.44
CA LEU A 59 3.06 -3.67 -19.90
C LEU A 59 4.30 -4.38 -19.35
N GLY A 60 4.16 -5.03 -18.19
CA GLY A 60 5.24 -5.79 -17.58
C GLY A 60 4.81 -6.51 -16.31
N SER A 61 5.57 -7.54 -15.95
CA SER A 61 5.33 -8.34 -14.75
C SER A 61 6.64 -8.73 -14.10
N LYS A 62 6.72 -8.55 -12.79
CA LYS A 62 7.85 -8.95 -11.95
C LYS A 62 7.32 -9.80 -10.80
N LYS A 63 8.11 -10.79 -10.38
CA LYS A 63 7.82 -11.59 -9.18
C LYS A 63 8.85 -11.29 -8.12
N GLY A 64 8.52 -11.55 -6.86
CA GLY A 64 9.48 -11.36 -5.79
C GLY A 64 9.03 -11.98 -4.48
N THR A 65 9.89 -11.79 -3.48
CA THR A 65 9.65 -12.22 -2.10
C THR A 65 9.79 -11.03 -1.18
N ALA A 66 8.89 -10.91 -0.22
CA ALA A 66 8.95 -9.95 0.86
C ALA A 66 9.03 -10.69 2.19
N SER A 67 9.94 -10.25 3.05
CA SER A 67 10.09 -10.74 4.43
C SER A 67 9.95 -9.55 5.37
N LEU A 68 9.17 -9.68 6.45
CA LEU A 68 8.88 -8.59 7.38
C LEU A 68 8.96 -9.06 8.83
N LYS A 69 9.45 -8.21 9.72
CA LYS A 69 9.52 -8.45 11.17
C LYS A 69 9.49 -7.12 11.93
N GLY A 70 8.33 -6.73 12.44
CA GLY A 70 8.13 -5.40 13.02
C GLY A 70 8.30 -4.30 11.95
N SER A 71 9.16 -3.31 12.20
CA SER A 71 9.53 -2.28 11.23
C SER A 71 10.56 -2.71 10.19
N ARG A 72 11.12 -3.91 10.31
CA ARG A 72 12.17 -4.44 9.44
C ARG A 72 11.59 -5.15 8.25
N TYR A 73 12.24 -5.02 7.10
CA TYR A 73 11.82 -5.73 5.90
C TYR A 73 12.97 -6.03 4.94
N ARG A 74 12.80 -7.09 4.15
CA ARG A 74 13.61 -7.39 2.98
C ARG A 74 12.71 -7.66 1.79
N VAL A 75 13.04 -7.08 0.64
CA VAL A 75 12.36 -7.33 -0.63
C VAL A 75 13.41 -7.77 -1.64
N SER A 76 13.12 -8.85 -2.36
CA SER A 76 13.96 -9.30 -3.49
C SER A 76 13.07 -9.46 -4.71
N VAL A 77 13.44 -8.81 -5.82
CA VAL A 77 12.69 -8.85 -7.07
C VAL A 77 13.37 -9.83 -8.03
N ALA A 78 12.73 -10.99 -8.21
CA ALA A 78 13.27 -12.11 -8.97
C ALA A 78 13.62 -11.69 -10.40
N GLY A 79 14.77 -12.15 -10.89
CA GLY A 79 15.26 -11.90 -12.25
C GLY A 79 15.80 -10.49 -12.50
N THR A 80 15.66 -9.54 -11.56
CA THR A 80 16.19 -8.17 -11.73
C THR A 80 17.52 -7.94 -11.02
N GLY A 81 17.82 -8.74 -9.99
CA GLY A 81 18.97 -8.50 -9.12
C GLY A 81 18.79 -7.31 -8.15
N GLN A 82 17.60 -6.70 -8.12
CA GLN A 82 17.26 -5.66 -7.15
C GLN A 82 16.87 -6.28 -5.80
N GLU A 83 17.51 -5.78 -4.74
CA GLU A 83 17.22 -6.15 -3.37
C GLU A 83 17.10 -4.91 -2.49
N ILE A 84 16.18 -4.94 -1.53
CA ILE A 84 15.98 -3.88 -0.55
C ILE A 84 16.04 -4.50 0.83
N PHE A 85 16.83 -3.90 1.71
CA PHE A 85 16.98 -4.29 3.11
C PHE A 85 16.60 -3.10 3.98
N CYS A 86 15.93 -3.34 5.10
CA CYS A 86 15.61 -2.31 6.08
C CYS A 86 15.67 -2.89 7.49
N ASP A 87 16.56 -2.34 8.31
CA ASP A 87 16.72 -2.69 9.72
C ASP A 87 15.77 -1.90 10.64
N GLY A 88 14.90 -1.08 10.07
CA GLY A 88 13.98 -0.18 10.75
C GLY A 88 14.51 1.24 10.94
N ALA A 89 15.80 1.47 10.74
CA ALA A 89 16.47 2.78 10.87
C ALA A 89 17.21 3.21 9.60
N ASN A 90 17.58 2.28 8.73
CA ASN A 90 18.29 2.48 7.47
C ASN A 90 17.66 1.58 6.41
N ILE A 91 17.66 2.05 5.17
CA ILE A 91 17.23 1.31 3.99
C ILE A 91 18.43 1.19 3.07
N TRP A 92 18.76 -0.04 2.67
CA TRP A 92 19.73 -0.33 1.63
C TRP A 92 19.00 -0.80 0.38
N THR A 93 19.22 -0.12 -0.74
CA THR A 93 18.73 -0.54 -2.05
C THR A 93 19.92 -0.97 -2.88
N TYR A 94 20.03 -2.27 -3.12
CA TYR A 94 21.09 -2.87 -3.93
C TYR A 94 20.60 -3.11 -5.35
N ASP A 95 21.39 -2.67 -6.33
CA ASP A 95 21.22 -2.97 -7.75
C ASP A 95 22.40 -3.79 -8.25
N LYS A 96 22.16 -5.06 -8.56
CA LYS A 96 23.18 -5.96 -9.09
C LYS A 96 23.76 -5.52 -10.42
N SER A 97 22.98 -4.85 -11.27
CA SER A 97 23.42 -4.44 -12.62
C SER A 97 24.45 -3.31 -12.56
N ALA A 98 24.28 -2.39 -11.61
CA ALA A 98 25.24 -1.33 -11.30
C ALA A 98 26.33 -1.78 -10.30
N ASN A 99 26.10 -2.89 -9.60
CA ASN A 99 26.88 -3.31 -8.44
C ASN A 99 27.00 -2.18 -7.40
N GLU A 100 25.88 -1.54 -7.11
CA GLU A 100 25.79 -0.38 -6.24
C GLU A 100 24.77 -0.64 -5.13
N VAL A 101 25.06 -0.16 -3.93
CA VAL A 101 24.10 -0.06 -2.83
C VAL A 101 23.95 1.39 -2.41
N THR A 102 22.72 1.90 -2.49
CA THR A 102 22.34 3.21 -1.94
C THR A 102 21.75 3.03 -0.53
N ILE A 103 22.19 3.85 0.42
CA ILE A 103 21.71 3.86 1.81
C ILE A 103 20.91 5.13 2.10
N THR A 104 19.71 4.98 2.64
CA THR A 104 18.82 6.11 3.01
C THR A 104 18.18 5.89 4.37
N LYS A 105 17.53 6.93 4.92
CA LYS A 105 16.67 6.82 6.10
C LYS A 105 15.22 6.50 5.69
N PRO A 106 14.47 5.71 6.49
CA PRO A 106 13.03 5.58 6.30
C PRO A 106 12.34 6.94 6.36
N ASP A 107 11.70 7.33 5.27
CA ASP A 107 10.90 8.55 5.21
C ASP A 107 9.41 8.21 5.43
N PRO A 108 8.82 8.60 6.58
CA PRO A 108 7.41 8.35 6.87
C PRO A 108 6.48 9.13 5.93
N SER A 109 6.94 10.25 5.36
CA SER A 109 6.18 11.11 4.45
C SER A 109 6.10 10.58 3.02
N THR A 110 6.84 9.50 2.71
CA THR A 110 6.86 8.87 1.38
C THR A 110 5.48 8.79 0.73
N ASN A 111 5.36 9.32 -0.48
CA ASN A 111 4.12 9.33 -1.25
C ASN A 111 3.77 7.98 -1.89
N THR A 112 4.42 6.90 -1.46
CA THR A 112 4.24 5.54 -1.98
C THR A 112 3.50 4.67 -0.98
N ILE A 113 2.70 3.74 -1.50
CA ILE A 113 2.05 2.71 -0.67
C ILE A 113 3.08 1.60 -0.51
N THR A 114 3.69 1.53 0.66
CA THR A 114 4.59 0.43 1.01
C THR A 114 3.80 -0.70 1.67
N MET A 115 4.30 -1.93 1.53
CA MET A 115 3.71 -3.08 2.23
C MET A 115 3.68 -2.81 3.75
N GLN A 116 4.70 -2.13 4.31
CA GLN A 116 4.75 -1.71 5.71
C GLN A 116 3.62 -0.76 6.11
N LYS A 117 3.25 0.22 5.26
CA LYS A 117 2.10 1.11 5.53
C LYS A 117 0.83 0.27 5.70
N LEU A 118 0.63 -0.78 4.89
CA LEU A 118 -0.50 -1.71 5.00
C LEU A 118 -0.59 -2.50 6.33
N PHE A 119 0.49 -2.59 7.14
CA PHE A 119 0.43 -3.18 8.50
C PHE A 119 -0.12 -2.22 9.56
N SER A 120 -0.26 -0.95 9.23
CA SER A 120 -0.67 0.09 10.17
C SER A 120 -2.12 0.54 9.95
N ASN A 121 -2.64 1.38 10.85
CA ASN A 121 -3.94 2.04 10.69
C ASN A 121 -3.86 3.32 9.83
N PHE A 122 -2.85 3.46 8.96
CA PHE A 122 -2.62 4.69 8.17
C PHE A 122 -3.82 5.10 7.30
N TYR A 123 -4.65 4.14 6.89
CA TYR A 123 -5.79 4.38 5.99
C TYR A 123 -6.83 5.34 6.56
N ASP A 124 -7.00 5.43 7.89
CA ASP A 124 -8.03 6.29 8.50
C ASP A 124 -7.77 7.79 8.31
N LYS A 125 -6.49 8.19 8.20
CA LYS A 125 -6.10 9.60 8.03
C LYS A 125 -5.83 9.96 6.57
N ASP A 126 -5.28 9.02 5.83
CA ASP A 126 -4.75 9.29 4.49
C ASP A 126 -5.79 9.07 3.39
N PHE A 127 -6.89 8.35 3.68
CA PHE A 127 -7.85 7.93 2.67
C PHE A 127 -9.31 8.04 3.11
N LEU A 128 -10.15 8.39 2.14
CA LEU A 128 -11.56 8.02 2.15
C LEU A 128 -11.70 6.59 1.62
N TYR A 129 -12.60 5.80 2.19
CA TYR A 129 -12.78 4.41 1.77
C TYR A 129 -14.24 3.97 1.67
N LYS A 130 -14.52 3.03 0.75
CA LYS A 130 -15.84 2.49 0.43
C LYS A 130 -15.77 0.99 0.20
N LEU A 131 -16.76 0.23 0.67
CA LEU A 131 -16.90 -1.19 0.37
C LEU A 131 -17.65 -1.33 -0.96
N ASN A 132 -17.00 -1.90 -1.96
CA ASN A 132 -17.60 -2.16 -3.28
C ASN A 132 -18.32 -3.53 -3.34
N GLY A 133 -18.20 -4.33 -2.28
CA GLY A 133 -18.87 -5.62 -2.14
C GLY A 133 -17.95 -6.83 -2.31
N ASP A 134 -18.57 -7.99 -2.45
CA ASP A 134 -17.90 -9.28 -2.51
C ASP A 134 -17.62 -9.72 -3.96
N LYS A 135 -16.50 -10.41 -4.18
CA LYS A 135 -16.12 -11.01 -5.48
C LYS A 135 -15.54 -12.40 -5.27
N ILE A 136 -15.55 -13.20 -6.33
CA ILE A 136 -14.77 -14.44 -6.39
C ILE A 136 -13.59 -14.22 -7.34
N VAL A 137 -12.37 -14.38 -6.85
CA VAL A 137 -11.14 -14.27 -7.64
C VAL A 137 -10.28 -15.50 -7.39
N ASN A 138 -9.92 -16.26 -8.42
CA ASN A 138 -9.13 -17.48 -8.30
C ASN A 138 -9.65 -18.44 -7.21
N LYS A 139 -10.98 -18.66 -7.19
CA LYS A 139 -11.71 -19.48 -6.20
C LYS A 139 -11.66 -18.95 -4.75
N LYS A 140 -11.15 -17.74 -4.51
CA LYS A 140 -11.18 -17.06 -3.21
C LYS A 140 -12.36 -16.10 -3.14
N ALA A 141 -13.10 -16.14 -2.04
CA ALA A 141 -14.08 -15.11 -1.71
C ALA A 141 -13.36 -13.90 -1.13
N VAL A 142 -13.41 -12.77 -1.85
CA VAL A 142 -12.75 -11.52 -1.48
C VAL A 142 -13.75 -10.38 -1.33
N GLN A 143 -13.40 -9.35 -0.56
CA GLN A 143 -14.13 -8.08 -0.50
C GLN A 143 -13.28 -7.00 -1.14
N GLU A 144 -13.89 -6.16 -1.96
CA GLU A 144 -13.20 -5.03 -2.58
C GLU A 144 -13.42 -3.75 -1.76
N ILE A 145 -12.32 -3.15 -1.32
CA ILE A 145 -12.31 -1.82 -0.72
C ILE A 145 -11.72 -0.85 -1.73
N GLU A 146 -12.48 0.19 -2.06
CA GLU A 146 -12.00 1.33 -2.80
C GLU A 146 -11.49 2.39 -1.82
N MET A 147 -10.32 2.96 -2.12
CA MET A 147 -9.70 4.01 -1.33
C MET A 147 -9.30 5.18 -2.21
N THR A 148 -9.59 6.39 -1.75
CA THR A 148 -9.26 7.64 -2.42
C THR A 148 -8.40 8.48 -1.48
N PRO A 149 -7.19 8.92 -1.88
CA PRO A 149 -6.37 9.74 -1.01
C PRO A 149 -7.09 11.06 -0.68
N VAL A 150 -7.03 11.46 0.58
CA VAL A 150 -7.50 12.77 1.05
C VAL A 150 -6.59 13.86 0.50
N ASP A 151 -5.28 13.64 0.57
CA ASP A 151 -4.27 14.48 -0.06
C ASP A 151 -4.28 14.32 -1.58
N LYS A 152 -4.76 15.36 -2.28
CA LYS A 152 -4.84 15.37 -3.73
C LYS A 152 -3.51 15.63 -4.42
N THR A 153 -2.42 15.91 -3.70
CA THR A 153 -1.09 16.07 -4.30
C THR A 153 -0.42 14.73 -4.60
N LYS A 154 -0.87 13.63 -3.98
CA LYS A 154 -0.35 12.28 -4.23
C LYS A 154 -0.28 11.95 -5.73
N PRO A 155 0.73 11.18 -6.18
CA PRO A 155 0.88 10.83 -7.60
C PRO A 155 -0.21 9.86 -8.09
N PHE A 156 -1.00 9.30 -7.17
CA PHE A 156 -2.12 8.42 -7.46
C PHE A 156 -3.45 9.01 -7.00
N HIS A 157 -4.54 8.54 -7.60
CA HIS A 157 -5.88 9.05 -7.34
C HIS A 157 -6.86 7.98 -6.83
N LYS A 158 -6.50 6.69 -6.95
CA LYS A 158 -7.36 5.58 -6.52
C LYS A 158 -6.55 4.34 -6.15
N VAL A 159 -7.01 3.62 -5.15
CA VAL A 159 -6.47 2.32 -4.75
C VAL A 159 -7.63 1.35 -4.54
N TYR A 160 -7.51 0.14 -5.05
CA TYR A 160 -8.44 -0.95 -4.76
C TYR A 160 -7.69 -2.05 -4.00
N LEU A 161 -8.25 -2.46 -2.87
CA LEU A 161 -7.79 -3.60 -2.11
C LEU A 161 -8.77 -4.76 -2.30
N LEU A 162 -8.24 -5.94 -2.59
CA LEU A 162 -8.99 -7.18 -2.50
C LEU A 162 -8.59 -7.90 -1.22
N ILE A 163 -9.54 -8.04 -0.30
CA ILE A 163 -9.33 -8.66 1.02
C ILE A 163 -9.93 -10.06 1.03
N ASP A 164 -9.11 -11.07 1.33
CA ASP A 164 -9.60 -12.45 1.49
C ASP A 164 -10.49 -12.55 2.74
N LYS A 165 -11.74 -13.00 2.56
CA LYS A 165 -12.74 -13.07 3.63
C LYS A 165 -12.37 -14.09 4.70
N GLN A 166 -11.66 -15.15 4.35
CA GLN A 166 -11.32 -16.23 5.27
C GLN A 166 -10.09 -15.85 6.11
N SER A 167 -9.00 -15.48 5.44
CA SER A 167 -7.74 -15.19 6.13
C SER A 167 -7.67 -13.79 6.73
N LYS A 168 -8.55 -12.87 6.30
CA LYS A 168 -8.52 -11.44 6.65
C LYS A 168 -7.19 -10.78 6.26
N THR A 169 -6.66 -11.15 5.10
CA THR A 169 -5.40 -10.59 4.57
C THR A 169 -5.63 -9.97 3.20
N ILE A 170 -4.79 -8.99 2.84
CA ILE A 170 -4.79 -8.40 1.51
C ILE A 170 -4.32 -9.45 0.51
N TYR A 171 -5.18 -9.78 -0.46
CA TYR A 171 -4.86 -10.62 -1.61
C TYR A 171 -4.22 -9.80 -2.73
N SER A 172 -4.76 -8.61 -3.01
CA SER A 172 -4.24 -7.74 -4.06
C SER A 172 -4.44 -6.25 -3.75
N THR A 173 -3.55 -5.42 -4.28
CA THR A 173 -3.62 -3.96 -4.26
C THR A 173 -3.44 -3.44 -5.69
N ARG A 174 -4.42 -2.71 -6.19
CA ARG A 174 -4.39 -2.07 -7.52
C ARG A 174 -4.37 -0.55 -7.34
N ILE A 175 -3.30 0.09 -7.80
CA ILE A 175 -3.06 1.54 -7.66
C ILE A 175 -3.20 2.17 -9.04
N LEU A 176 -4.06 3.18 -9.16
CA LEU A 176 -4.22 3.97 -10.38
C LEU A 176 -3.52 5.31 -10.16
N ASP A 177 -2.45 5.53 -10.92
CA ASP A 177 -1.75 6.79 -10.89
C ASP A 177 -2.37 7.85 -11.80
N LYS A 178 -1.95 9.10 -11.64
CA LYS A 178 -2.46 10.23 -12.43
C LYS A 178 -1.93 10.27 -13.86
N THR A 179 -0.91 9.49 -14.19
CA THR A 179 -0.35 9.42 -15.55
C THR A 179 -1.05 8.36 -16.40
N GLY A 180 -1.99 7.61 -15.81
CA GLY A 180 -2.75 6.55 -16.47
C GLY A 180 -2.08 5.18 -16.38
N ASN A 181 -0.99 5.06 -15.63
CA ASN A 181 -0.36 3.79 -15.31
C ASN A 181 -1.04 3.14 -14.09
N VAL A 182 -1.06 1.82 -14.13
CA VAL A 182 -1.70 1.00 -13.10
C VAL A 182 -0.69 -0.01 -12.58
N MET A 183 -0.46 0.02 -11.27
CA MET A 183 0.34 -1.00 -10.60
C MET A 183 -0.56 -1.97 -9.85
N VAL A 184 -0.39 -3.27 -10.09
CA VAL A 184 -1.12 -4.33 -9.41
C VAL A 184 -0.15 -5.22 -8.65
N TYR A 185 -0.24 -5.19 -7.33
CA TYR A 185 0.45 -6.12 -6.45
C TYR A 185 -0.50 -7.26 -6.08
N THR A 186 -0.06 -8.51 -6.24
CA THR A 186 -0.79 -9.70 -5.82
C THR A 186 0.07 -10.51 -4.89
N VAL A 187 -0.45 -10.85 -3.71
CA VAL A 187 0.19 -11.78 -2.77
C VAL A 187 -0.16 -13.20 -3.19
N ASN A 188 0.84 -13.96 -3.65
CA ASN A 188 0.62 -15.32 -4.13
C ASN A 188 0.63 -16.33 -2.96
N THR A 189 1.58 -16.17 -2.04
CA THR A 189 1.69 -16.97 -0.81
C THR A 189 2.04 -16.09 0.37
N MET A 190 1.62 -16.48 1.58
CA MET A 190 1.94 -15.79 2.82
C MET A 190 2.10 -16.80 3.96
N ASN A 191 3.19 -16.68 4.71
CA ASN A 191 3.44 -17.40 5.95
C ASN A 191 3.65 -16.37 7.08
N GLY A 192 2.71 -16.29 8.01
CA GLY A 192 2.73 -15.36 9.14
C GLY A 192 3.36 -15.89 10.44
N SER A 193 3.98 -17.08 10.39
CA SER A 193 4.58 -17.75 11.55
C SER A 193 6.03 -18.17 11.31
N VAL A 194 6.63 -17.75 10.19
CA VAL A 194 8.04 -18.03 9.87
C VAL A 194 8.97 -17.34 10.87
N ASN A 195 10.00 -18.02 11.36
CA ASN A 195 11.05 -17.38 12.16
C ASN A 195 12.09 -16.75 11.22
N LEU A 196 12.25 -15.43 11.28
CA LEU A 196 13.21 -14.70 10.45
C LEU A 196 14.36 -14.18 11.33
N PRO A 197 15.62 -14.50 11.00
CA PRO A 197 16.77 -14.01 11.75
C PRO A 197 16.97 -12.51 11.49
N ASP A 198 17.48 -11.80 12.49
CA ASP A 198 17.57 -10.34 12.46
C ASP A 198 18.55 -9.83 11.39
N ASN A 199 19.61 -10.60 11.11
CA ASN A 199 20.58 -10.32 10.05
C ASN A 199 20.00 -10.43 8.62
N LEU A 200 18.79 -10.97 8.45
CA LEU A 200 18.12 -10.99 7.15
C LEU A 200 17.82 -9.58 6.62
N PHE A 201 17.68 -8.62 7.52
CA PHE A 201 17.18 -7.29 7.24
C PHE A 201 18.27 -6.23 7.12
N VAL A 202 19.54 -6.64 7.22
CA VAL A 202 20.71 -5.76 7.13
C VAL A 202 21.50 -6.15 5.88
N PHE A 203 21.88 -5.17 5.08
CA PHE A 203 22.78 -5.40 3.95
C PHE A 203 24.17 -5.77 4.48
N ASP A 204 24.70 -6.91 4.04
CA ASP A 204 26.02 -7.41 4.43
C ASP A 204 26.97 -7.26 3.26
N LYS A 205 27.81 -6.20 3.29
CA LYS A 205 28.77 -5.87 2.23
C LYS A 205 29.68 -7.05 1.86
N ASN A 206 29.99 -7.94 2.80
CA ASN A 206 30.87 -9.09 2.52
C ASN A 206 30.25 -10.10 1.54
N LYS A 207 28.92 -10.08 1.38
CA LYS A 207 28.20 -10.90 0.41
C LYS A 207 28.17 -10.30 -0.99
N TYR A 208 28.66 -9.07 -1.15
CA TYR A 208 28.64 -8.31 -2.41
C TYR A 208 30.03 -7.74 -2.73
N PRO A 209 30.97 -8.58 -3.20
CA PRO A 209 32.33 -8.14 -3.51
C PRO A 209 32.35 -7.01 -4.55
N GLY A 210 33.15 -5.97 -4.27
CA GLY A 210 33.33 -4.83 -5.17
C GLY A 210 32.13 -3.88 -5.24
N VAL A 211 31.11 -4.04 -4.39
CA VAL A 211 29.94 -3.16 -4.38
C VAL A 211 30.33 -1.71 -4.05
N GLU A 212 29.86 -0.78 -4.87
CA GLU A 212 29.91 0.65 -4.59
C GLU A 212 28.88 1.02 -3.53
N VAL A 213 29.26 1.84 -2.55
CA VAL A 213 28.37 2.23 -1.45
C VAL A 213 28.11 3.73 -1.53
N ILE A 214 26.87 4.11 -1.78
CA ILE A 214 26.41 5.50 -1.79
C ILE A 214 25.57 5.74 -0.53
N ASP A 215 26.07 6.53 0.42
CA ASP A 215 25.36 6.83 1.67
C ASP A 215 24.72 8.22 1.61
N LEU A 216 23.39 8.27 1.69
CA LEU A 216 22.55 9.48 1.59
C LEU A 216 21.77 9.76 2.87
N ARG A 217 22.16 9.16 4.00
CA ARG A 217 21.47 9.26 5.29
C ARG A 217 21.66 10.60 6.00
#